data_AF-A0A6I3C176-F1
#
_entry.id   AF-A0A6I3C176-F1
#
_cell.length_a   1.000
_cell.length_b   1.000
_cell.length_c   1.000
_cell.angle_alpha   90.00
_cell.angle_beta   90.00
_cell.angle_gamma   90.00
#
_symmetry.space_group_name_H-M   'P 1'
#
loop_
_entity.id
_entity.type
_entity.pdbx_description
1 polymer ?
#
loop_
_entity_poly.entity_id
_entity_poly.type
_entity_poly.pdbx_seq_one_letter_code
_entity_poly.pdbx_strand_id
1 'polypeptide(L)'
;MSAMPPSDKSPNIDGVEATFWHVDDIDWTEVQRQRNADGTVAVVREKWPIMRPDFLSAYVHYEPGMVVRRHGHRSNHIVFVLDGGAWIGGAWCTAGTHVHVPLGAAFGPIVAGPEGVTCWELSFGEFGGWGDQLELYDHEITARGITPLPDPPLDLGDWFRDPRGDTGAERATPRLEGLAETVTKMDDLVFTEVRRQRNADGTVAVTREKWPILQPDFLSAYVEFSPGMIVRQHGHLGHHLVFLIAGGAWFGDRWCPAGTHIELPFGAAFGPIIAGADGALFLEITNGDFRSWGDQPERYEAAIAANGVTPLPDPPIDLGEWFVDKRGYWASEDQPAPS
;
A
#
# COMPACT_ATOMS: atom_id res chain seq x y z
N MET A 1 5.90 6.36 -20.02
CA MET A 1 6.97 7.02 -19.24
C MET A 1 8.29 6.59 -19.85
N SER A 2 9.20 7.53 -20.14
CA SER A 2 10.50 7.21 -20.71
C SER A 2 11.39 6.65 -19.60
N ALA A 3 11.90 5.43 -19.75
CA ALA A 3 12.92 4.89 -18.84
C ALA A 3 14.09 5.88 -18.80
N MET A 4 14.38 6.42 -17.61
CA MET A 4 15.60 7.21 -17.45
C MET A 4 16.80 6.26 -17.59
N PRO A 5 17.86 6.66 -18.30
CA PRO A 5 19.09 5.87 -18.33
C PRO A 5 19.63 5.73 -16.90
N PRO A 6 20.20 4.58 -16.52
CA PRO A 6 20.82 4.41 -15.21
C PRO A 6 21.92 5.47 -15.07
N SER A 7 21.78 6.34 -14.07
CA SER A 7 22.84 7.30 -13.73
C SER A 7 23.96 6.55 -13.00
N ASP A 8 25.21 6.93 -13.31
CA ASP A 8 26.42 6.34 -12.71
C ASP A 8 26.64 6.73 -11.23
N LYS A 9 25.59 7.10 -10.49
CA LYS A 9 25.65 7.62 -9.13
C LYS A 9 24.73 6.84 -8.21
N SER A 10 25.02 6.91 -6.91
CA SER A 10 24.10 6.44 -5.86
C SER A 10 22.68 6.93 -6.16
N PRO A 11 21.66 6.05 -6.08
CA PRO A 11 20.28 6.45 -6.20
C PRO A 11 19.81 7.30 -5.01
N ASN A 12 20.56 7.35 -3.90
CA ASN A 12 20.29 8.26 -2.78
C ASN A 12 20.41 9.73 -3.26
N ILE A 13 19.39 10.53 -2.97
CA ILE A 13 19.36 11.96 -3.29
C ILE A 13 19.38 12.77 -1.99
N ASP A 14 20.47 13.53 -1.79
CA ASP A 14 20.64 14.42 -0.64
C ASP A 14 19.40 15.30 -0.41
N GLY A 15 18.86 15.24 0.81
CA GLY A 15 17.69 16.03 1.24
C GLY A 15 16.33 15.45 0.85
N VAL A 16 16.29 14.29 0.18
CA VAL A 16 15.06 13.53 -0.04
C VAL A 16 14.95 12.47 1.06
N GLU A 17 13.99 12.67 1.97
CA GLU A 17 13.82 11.85 3.17
C GLU A 17 12.50 11.09 3.14
N ALA A 18 12.45 9.96 3.86
CA ALA A 18 11.20 9.24 4.09
C ALA A 18 10.25 10.07 4.97
N THR A 19 8.95 10.03 4.68
CA THR A 19 7.91 10.64 5.51
C THR A 19 7.12 9.58 6.26
N PHE A 20 6.68 9.93 7.47
CA PHE A 20 6.06 8.97 8.39
C PHE A 20 4.85 9.60 9.06
N TRP A 21 3.72 8.92 8.97
CA TRP A 21 2.45 9.33 9.55
C TRP A 21 1.83 8.17 10.31
N HIS A 22 1.43 8.39 11.56
CA HIS A 22 0.55 7.43 12.22
C HIS A 22 -0.89 7.80 11.90
N VAL A 23 -1.74 6.82 11.59
CA VAL A 23 -3.15 7.11 11.28
C VAL A 23 -3.86 7.82 12.41
N ASP A 24 -3.53 7.57 13.67
CA ASP A 24 -4.15 8.26 14.82
C ASP A 24 -3.82 9.76 14.90
N ASP A 25 -2.78 10.21 14.20
CA ASP A 25 -2.39 11.62 14.14
C ASP A 25 -3.15 12.40 13.03
N ILE A 26 -4.04 11.71 12.30
CA ILE A 26 -4.79 12.27 11.18
C ILE A 26 -6.29 12.25 11.51
N ASP A 27 -6.93 13.39 11.38
CA ASP A 27 -8.37 13.53 11.57
C ASP A 27 -9.16 12.82 10.46
N TRP A 28 -10.29 12.24 10.84
CA TRP A 28 -11.24 11.66 9.89
C TRP A 28 -11.95 12.76 9.10
N THR A 29 -12.04 12.58 7.78
CA THR A 29 -12.86 13.38 6.88
C THR A 29 -14.01 12.54 6.33
N GLU A 30 -15.25 13.02 6.45
CA GLU A 30 -16.40 12.34 5.86
C GLU A 30 -16.47 12.62 4.35
N VAL A 31 -16.56 11.58 3.53
CA VAL A 31 -16.50 11.70 2.07
C VAL A 31 -17.76 11.24 1.35
N GLN A 32 -18.60 10.43 2.00
CA GLN A 32 -19.88 9.98 1.43
C GLN A 32 -20.86 9.65 2.54
N ARG A 33 -22.17 9.86 2.29
CA ARG A 33 -23.23 9.55 3.24
C ARG A 33 -24.42 8.87 2.56
N GLN A 34 -25.09 7.98 3.29
CA GLN A 34 -26.37 7.40 2.90
C GLN A 34 -27.27 7.21 4.10
N ARG A 35 -28.58 7.11 3.88
CA ARG A 35 -29.55 6.68 4.88
C ARG A 35 -29.96 5.23 4.61
N ASN A 36 -29.81 4.35 5.60
CA ASN A 36 -30.22 2.96 5.55
C ASN A 36 -31.74 2.80 5.77
N ALA A 37 -32.29 1.62 5.45
CA ALA A 37 -33.72 1.33 5.60
C ALA A 37 -34.26 1.45 7.04
N ASP A 38 -33.41 1.22 8.04
CA ASP A 38 -33.76 1.39 9.46
C ASP A 38 -33.73 2.86 9.93
N GLY A 39 -33.40 3.79 9.02
CA GLY A 39 -33.31 5.23 9.27
C GLY A 39 -31.94 5.71 9.73
N THR A 40 -31.00 4.81 10.05
CA THR A 40 -29.61 5.16 10.41
C THR A 40 -28.89 5.81 9.24
N VAL A 41 -27.86 6.60 9.53
CA VAL A 41 -26.99 7.20 8.52
C VAL A 41 -25.66 6.48 8.56
N ALA A 42 -25.24 5.91 7.43
CA ALA A 42 -23.92 5.36 7.24
C ALA A 42 -23.03 6.37 6.51
N VAL A 43 -21.74 6.38 6.84
CA VAL A 43 -20.74 7.31 6.35
C VAL A 43 -19.47 6.58 5.90
N VAL A 44 -18.87 7.03 4.79
CA VAL A 44 -17.48 6.70 4.45
C VAL A 44 -16.60 7.81 5.03
N ARG A 45 -15.58 7.43 5.78
CA ARG A 45 -14.58 8.35 6.34
C ARG A 45 -13.20 7.98 5.84
N GLU A 46 -12.38 8.99 5.62
CA GLU A 46 -11.00 8.82 5.15
C GLU A 46 -10.04 9.61 6.03
N LYS A 47 -8.84 9.06 6.24
CA LYS A 47 -7.65 9.77 6.68
C LYS A 47 -6.66 9.76 5.54
N TRP A 48 -6.01 10.89 5.27
CA TRP A 48 -5.09 11.03 4.14
C TRP A 48 -3.66 11.28 4.62
N PRO A 49 -2.86 10.23 4.89
CA PRO A 49 -1.42 10.39 5.12
C PRO A 49 -0.75 11.20 4.01
N ILE A 50 -1.17 10.99 2.76
CA ILE A 50 -0.66 11.72 1.60
C ILE A 50 -1.80 11.98 0.62
N MET A 51 -1.90 13.23 0.18
CA MET A 51 -2.80 13.62 -0.89
C MET A 51 -2.17 14.71 -1.75
N ARG A 52 -1.96 14.39 -3.02
CA ARG A 52 -1.42 15.29 -4.05
C ARG A 52 -2.01 14.92 -5.43
N PRO A 53 -1.90 15.78 -6.46
CA PRO A 53 -2.58 15.55 -7.74
C PRO A 53 -2.26 14.22 -8.42
N ASP A 54 -1.08 13.67 -8.18
CA ASP A 54 -0.54 12.45 -8.81
C ASP A 54 -0.41 11.26 -7.85
N PHE A 55 -0.90 11.38 -6.60
CA PHE A 55 -0.85 10.29 -5.64
C PHE A 55 -1.83 10.50 -4.48
N LEU A 56 -2.54 9.43 -4.13
CA LEU A 56 -3.37 9.37 -2.92
C LEU A 56 -2.99 8.12 -2.13
N SER A 57 -2.83 8.30 -0.82
CA SER A 57 -2.85 7.23 0.16
C SER A 57 -3.92 7.55 1.18
N ALA A 58 -4.90 6.66 1.33
CA ALA A 58 -6.06 6.85 2.18
C ALA A 58 -6.26 5.65 3.11
N TYR A 59 -6.45 5.92 4.39
CA TYR A 59 -6.98 4.96 5.34
C TYR A 59 -8.49 5.18 5.43
N VAL A 60 -9.26 4.24 4.88
CA VAL A 60 -10.68 4.41 4.58
C VAL A 60 -11.50 3.51 5.50
N HIS A 61 -12.57 4.04 6.09
CA HIS A 61 -13.55 3.28 6.84
C HIS A 61 -14.94 3.46 6.23
N TYR A 62 -15.57 2.34 5.90
CA TYR A 62 -16.94 2.26 5.43
C TYR A 62 -17.80 1.72 6.58
N GLU A 63 -18.73 2.54 7.07
CA GLU A 63 -19.65 2.10 8.13
C GLU A 63 -20.56 0.94 7.69
N PRO A 64 -21.12 0.17 8.64
CA PRO A 64 -21.99 -0.96 8.36
C PRO A 64 -23.11 -0.66 7.34
N GLY A 65 -23.23 -1.53 6.33
CA GLY A 65 -24.25 -1.42 5.29
C GLY A 65 -24.04 -0.31 4.26
N MET A 66 -22.93 0.44 4.32
CA MET A 66 -22.55 1.41 3.31
C MET A 66 -22.47 0.76 1.92
N VAL A 67 -23.03 1.43 0.90
CA VAL A 67 -22.95 1.01 -0.50
C VAL A 67 -22.23 2.09 -1.30
N VAL A 68 -21.16 1.70 -1.99
CA VAL A 68 -20.45 2.55 -2.95
C VAL A 68 -20.62 1.96 -4.33
N ARG A 69 -20.93 2.82 -5.30
CA ARG A 69 -21.13 2.42 -6.69
C ARG A 69 -19.89 1.70 -7.24
N ARG A 70 -20.11 0.87 -8.25
CA ARG A 70 -19.01 0.37 -9.07
C ARG A 70 -18.31 1.55 -9.74
N HIS A 71 -16.99 1.60 -9.64
CA HIS A 71 -16.19 2.69 -10.19
C HIS A 71 -14.79 2.21 -10.53
N GLY A 72 -14.10 2.95 -11.40
CA GLY A 72 -12.68 2.80 -11.64
C GLY A 72 -11.93 4.08 -11.30
N HIS A 73 -10.61 4.00 -11.26
CA HIS A 73 -9.73 5.15 -11.05
C HIS A 73 -8.98 5.51 -12.33
N ARG A 74 -8.42 6.73 -12.38
CA ARG A 74 -7.59 7.22 -13.50
C ARG A 74 -6.09 6.94 -13.29
N SER A 75 -5.80 5.92 -12.50
CA SER A 75 -4.47 5.41 -12.17
C SER A 75 -4.57 3.94 -11.75
N ASN A 76 -3.43 3.28 -11.56
CA ASN A 76 -3.41 2.00 -10.83
C ASN A 76 -3.87 2.25 -9.40
N HIS A 77 -4.78 1.41 -8.93
CA HIS A 77 -5.38 1.56 -7.62
C HIS A 77 -5.32 0.24 -6.84
N ILE A 78 -5.01 0.32 -5.55
CA ILE A 78 -4.93 -0.81 -4.64
C ILE A 78 -5.91 -0.58 -3.50
N VAL A 79 -6.64 -1.63 -3.12
CA VAL A 79 -7.40 -1.69 -1.88
C VAL A 79 -6.89 -2.88 -1.08
N PHE A 80 -6.43 -2.65 0.14
CA PHE A 80 -6.10 -3.72 1.08
C PHE A 80 -7.04 -3.66 2.28
N VAL A 81 -7.80 -4.72 2.51
CA VAL A 81 -8.72 -4.80 3.65
C VAL A 81 -7.92 -5.08 4.91
N LEU A 82 -7.97 -4.14 5.85
CA LEU A 82 -7.27 -4.22 7.14
C LEU A 82 -8.15 -4.84 8.24
N ASP A 83 -9.44 -4.53 8.23
CA ASP A 83 -10.38 -5.00 9.26
C ASP A 83 -11.82 -5.07 8.71
N GLY A 84 -12.66 -5.88 9.35
CA GLY A 84 -14.05 -6.12 8.94
C GLY A 84 -14.16 -6.85 7.60
N GLY A 85 -15.20 -6.52 6.83
CA GLY A 85 -15.36 -7.09 5.50
C GLY A 85 -16.45 -6.44 4.65
N ALA A 86 -16.32 -6.57 3.34
CA ALA A 86 -17.26 -6.05 2.36
C ALA A 86 -17.41 -7.01 1.18
N TRP A 87 -18.57 -6.93 0.52
CA TRP A 87 -18.73 -7.49 -0.81
C TRP A 87 -18.16 -6.51 -1.82
N ILE A 88 -17.19 -6.94 -2.62
CA ILE A 88 -16.59 -6.16 -3.71
C ILE A 88 -16.82 -6.93 -5.01
N GLY A 89 -17.67 -6.39 -5.90
CA GLY A 89 -17.97 -7.06 -7.17
C GLY A 89 -18.61 -8.45 -6.98
N GLY A 90 -19.31 -8.66 -5.85
CA GLY A 90 -19.91 -9.94 -5.48
C GLY A 90 -18.98 -10.92 -4.74
N ALA A 91 -17.70 -10.60 -4.54
CA ALA A 91 -16.80 -11.41 -3.71
C ALA A 91 -16.76 -10.89 -2.27
N TRP A 92 -16.84 -11.79 -1.28
CA TRP A 92 -16.67 -11.43 0.13
C TRP A 92 -15.18 -11.27 0.48
N CYS A 93 -14.80 -10.03 0.74
CA CYS A 93 -13.44 -9.58 1.01
C CYS A 93 -13.33 -9.17 2.49
N THR A 94 -12.48 -9.87 3.25
CA THR A 94 -12.22 -9.63 4.68
C THR A 94 -10.79 -9.16 4.90
N ALA A 95 -10.40 -8.87 6.14
CA ALA A 95 -9.01 -8.58 6.52
C ALA A 95 -8.02 -9.55 5.82
N GLY A 96 -6.95 -9.00 5.25
CA GLY A 96 -5.98 -9.75 4.43
C GLY A 96 -6.38 -9.94 2.96
N THR A 97 -7.43 -9.28 2.49
CA THR A 97 -7.78 -9.26 1.06
C THR A 97 -7.10 -8.09 0.36
N HIS A 98 -6.38 -8.37 -0.72
CA HIS A 98 -5.72 -7.41 -1.58
C HIS A 98 -6.46 -7.34 -2.92
N VAL A 99 -6.91 -6.15 -3.32
CA VAL A 99 -7.58 -5.90 -4.59
C VAL A 99 -6.70 -4.99 -5.43
N HIS A 100 -6.30 -5.47 -6.60
CA HIS A 100 -5.61 -4.67 -7.61
C HIS A 100 -6.60 -4.22 -8.68
N VAL A 101 -6.73 -2.92 -8.88
CA VAL A 101 -7.55 -2.30 -9.91
C VAL A 101 -6.60 -1.60 -10.89
N PRO A 102 -6.17 -2.28 -11.97
CA PRO A 102 -5.27 -1.67 -12.95
C PRO A 102 -5.96 -0.50 -13.68
N LEU A 103 -5.17 0.43 -14.22
CA LEU A 103 -5.71 1.54 -15.00
C LEU A 103 -6.65 1.05 -16.12
N GLY A 104 -7.90 1.51 -16.07
CA GLY A 104 -8.95 1.15 -17.02
C GLY A 104 -9.88 0.02 -16.56
N ALA A 105 -9.58 -0.64 -15.44
CA ALA A 105 -10.53 -1.49 -14.73
C ALA A 105 -11.49 -0.64 -13.87
N ALA A 106 -12.64 -1.22 -13.56
CA ALA A 106 -13.52 -0.79 -12.48
C ALA A 106 -13.72 -1.96 -11.52
N PHE A 107 -14.11 -1.67 -10.28
CA PHE A 107 -14.37 -2.66 -9.24
C PHE A 107 -15.62 -2.28 -8.46
N GLY A 108 -16.19 -3.25 -7.75
CA GLY A 108 -17.45 -3.07 -7.02
C GLY A 108 -18.70 -3.43 -7.84
N PRO A 109 -19.92 -3.08 -7.36
CA PRO A 109 -20.20 -2.23 -6.20
C PRO A 109 -19.57 -2.76 -4.92
N ILE A 110 -19.26 -1.83 -4.00
CA ILE A 110 -18.78 -2.16 -2.66
C ILE A 110 -19.98 -2.11 -1.73
N VAL A 111 -20.18 -3.18 -0.96
CA VAL A 111 -21.20 -3.24 0.09
C VAL A 111 -20.51 -3.63 1.40
N ALA A 112 -20.39 -2.67 2.32
CA ALA A 112 -19.82 -2.91 3.64
C ALA A 112 -20.68 -3.91 4.43
N GLY A 113 -20.02 -4.84 5.11
CA GLY A 113 -20.63 -5.85 5.95
C GLY A 113 -21.28 -5.28 7.21
N PRO A 114 -21.82 -6.15 8.08
CA PRO A 114 -22.48 -5.74 9.32
C PRO A 114 -21.55 -5.06 10.33
N GLU A 115 -20.24 -5.27 10.24
CA GLU A 115 -19.22 -4.65 11.09
C GLU A 115 -18.55 -3.45 10.41
N GLY A 116 -18.93 -3.14 9.16
CA GLY A 116 -18.20 -2.20 8.32
C GLY A 116 -16.95 -2.85 7.71
N VAL A 117 -16.14 -2.03 7.04
CA VAL A 117 -14.83 -2.44 6.53
C VAL A 117 -13.85 -1.29 6.62
N THR A 118 -12.62 -1.60 7.00
CA THR A 118 -11.51 -0.64 7.01
C THR A 118 -10.46 -1.09 6.01
N CYS A 119 -10.04 -0.18 5.14
CA CYS A 119 -9.11 -0.43 4.05
C CYS A 119 -7.94 0.55 4.09
N TRP A 120 -6.80 0.12 3.54
CA TRP A 120 -5.79 1.02 3.03
C TRP A 120 -5.91 1.08 1.51
N GLU A 121 -6.15 2.27 0.97
CA GLU A 121 -6.41 2.52 -0.43
C GLU A 121 -5.36 3.44 -1.03
N LEU A 122 -4.85 3.08 -2.21
CA LEU A 122 -3.76 3.79 -2.88
C LEU A 122 -4.12 4.07 -4.32
N SER A 123 -3.81 5.27 -4.79
CA SER A 123 -3.89 5.64 -6.21
C SER A 123 -2.54 6.15 -6.70
N PHE A 124 -1.93 5.46 -7.66
CA PHE A 124 -0.62 5.78 -8.23
C PHE A 124 -0.76 6.65 -9.48
N GLY A 125 -1.26 7.87 -9.29
CA GLY A 125 -1.54 8.85 -10.33
C GLY A 125 -2.76 9.69 -9.96
N GLU A 126 -3.50 10.12 -10.96
CA GLU A 126 -4.75 10.82 -10.72
C GLU A 126 -5.76 9.89 -10.02
N PHE A 127 -6.21 10.28 -8.83
CA PHE A 127 -7.15 9.49 -8.01
C PHE A 127 -8.62 9.80 -8.31
N GLY A 128 -8.90 10.63 -9.32
CA GLY A 128 -10.27 10.94 -9.74
C GLY A 128 -10.99 9.70 -10.29
N GLY A 129 -11.98 9.20 -9.55
CA GLY A 129 -12.82 8.09 -9.98
C GLY A 129 -13.77 8.39 -11.15
N TRP A 130 -14.27 7.34 -11.79
CA TRP A 130 -15.34 7.38 -12.80
C TRP A 130 -16.34 6.25 -12.53
N GLY A 131 -17.64 6.53 -12.68
CA GLY A 131 -18.69 5.51 -12.49
C GLY A 131 -18.76 4.48 -13.62
N ASP A 132 -19.00 3.21 -13.27
CA ASP A 132 -19.25 2.11 -14.21
C ASP A 132 -20.55 1.39 -13.85
N GLN A 133 -21.36 1.01 -14.84
CA GLN A 133 -22.58 0.19 -14.64
C GLN A 133 -23.46 0.71 -13.48
N LEU A 134 -23.94 1.95 -13.59
CA LEU A 134 -24.70 2.63 -12.54
C LEU A 134 -25.96 1.87 -12.10
N GLU A 135 -26.52 1.06 -13.00
CA GLU A 135 -27.65 0.16 -12.72
C GLU A 135 -27.36 -0.85 -11.59
N LEU A 136 -26.10 -1.24 -11.38
CA LEU A 136 -25.73 -2.12 -10.27
C LEU A 136 -25.85 -1.39 -8.93
N TYR A 137 -25.51 -0.10 -8.89
CA TYR A 137 -25.71 0.72 -7.71
C TYR A 137 -27.19 0.93 -7.42
N ASP A 138 -27.99 1.25 -8.46
CA ASP A 138 -29.44 1.41 -8.35
C ASP A 138 -30.12 0.14 -7.81
N HIS A 139 -29.65 -1.04 -8.24
CA HIS A 139 -30.09 -2.32 -7.73
C HIS A 139 -29.82 -2.47 -6.24
N GLU A 140 -28.56 -2.25 -5.80
CA GLU A 140 -28.16 -2.40 -4.40
C GLU A 140 -28.92 -1.44 -3.48
N ILE A 141 -29.04 -0.16 -3.86
CA ILE A 141 -29.76 0.81 -3.00
C ILE A 141 -31.25 0.50 -2.94
N THR A 142 -31.87 0.07 -4.04
CA THR A 142 -33.30 -0.30 -4.06
C THR A 142 -33.56 -1.54 -3.22
N ALA A 143 -32.75 -2.59 -3.41
CA ALA A 143 -32.92 -3.86 -2.71
C ALA A 143 -32.77 -3.70 -1.18
N ARG A 144 -31.95 -2.74 -0.74
CA ARG A 144 -31.65 -2.49 0.68
C ARG A 144 -32.45 -1.33 1.28
N GLY A 145 -33.31 -0.68 0.50
CA GLY A 145 -34.07 0.50 0.96
C GLY A 145 -33.17 1.68 1.36
N ILE A 146 -32.03 1.84 0.69
CA ILE A 146 -31.07 2.91 0.95
C ILE A 146 -31.48 4.17 0.19
N THR A 147 -31.36 5.32 0.86
CA THR A 147 -31.50 6.65 0.25
C THR A 147 -30.13 7.32 0.22
N PRO A 148 -29.53 7.59 -0.96
CA PRO A 148 -28.32 8.38 -1.07
C PRO A 148 -28.52 9.78 -0.45
N LEU A 149 -27.52 10.28 0.27
CA LEU A 149 -27.51 11.64 0.80
C LEU A 149 -26.49 12.49 0.05
N PRO A 150 -26.60 13.84 0.09
CA PRO A 150 -25.57 14.69 -0.50
C PRO A 150 -24.19 14.43 0.11
N ASP A 151 -23.18 14.38 -0.75
CA ASP A 151 -21.80 14.24 -0.32
C ASP A 151 -21.35 15.45 0.51
N PRO A 152 -20.60 15.24 1.60
CA PRO A 152 -20.01 16.35 2.35
C PRO A 152 -19.09 17.19 1.46
N PRO A 153 -19.05 18.52 1.63
CA PRO A 153 -18.11 19.36 0.91
C PRO A 153 -16.68 19.00 1.30
N LEU A 154 -15.78 18.98 0.32
CA LEU A 154 -14.35 18.78 0.54
C LEU A 154 -13.61 20.08 0.21
N ASP A 155 -12.87 20.61 1.19
CA ASP A 155 -12.03 21.79 1.01
C ASP A 155 -10.59 21.37 0.76
N LEU A 156 -10.29 21.03 -0.50
CA LEU A 156 -8.98 20.50 -0.91
C LEU A 156 -8.20 21.48 -1.79
N GLY A 157 -8.69 22.71 -1.96
CA GLY A 157 -8.09 23.75 -2.78
C GLY A 157 -8.35 23.59 -4.30
N ASP A 158 -7.92 24.60 -5.06
CA ASP A 158 -8.28 24.77 -6.49
C ASP A 158 -7.75 23.68 -7.43
N TRP A 159 -6.78 22.88 -6.99
CA TRP A 159 -6.23 21.79 -7.80
C TRP A 159 -7.16 20.56 -7.80
N PHE A 160 -8.00 20.41 -6.77
CA PHE A 160 -8.86 19.25 -6.62
C PHE A 160 -10.16 19.44 -7.40
N ARG A 161 -10.46 18.46 -8.27
CA ARG A 161 -11.76 18.33 -8.90
C ARG A 161 -12.49 17.15 -8.29
N ASP A 162 -13.60 17.41 -7.63
CA ASP A 162 -14.42 16.38 -6.98
C ASP A 162 -14.91 15.33 -8.00
N PRO A 163 -14.45 14.07 -7.91
CA PRO A 163 -14.81 13.01 -8.85
C PRO A 163 -16.10 12.28 -8.47
N ARG A 164 -16.71 12.57 -7.29
CA ARG A 164 -17.86 11.80 -6.78
C ARG A 164 -19.09 11.94 -7.66
N GLY A 165 -19.22 13.02 -8.44
CA GLY A 165 -20.26 13.16 -9.47
C GLY A 165 -19.91 12.60 -10.85
N ASP A 166 -18.67 12.16 -11.09
CA ASP A 166 -18.19 11.82 -12.42
C ASP A 166 -18.64 10.41 -12.84
N THR A 167 -19.58 10.37 -13.79
CA THR A 167 -20.09 9.14 -14.42
C THR A 167 -19.36 8.81 -15.73
N GLY A 168 -18.32 9.59 -16.10
CA GLY A 168 -17.67 9.51 -17.39
C GLY A 168 -18.36 10.30 -18.51
N ALA A 169 -19.46 10.99 -18.21
CA ALA A 169 -20.21 11.76 -19.21
C ALA A 169 -19.49 13.05 -19.65
N GLU A 170 -18.79 13.72 -18.72
CA GLU A 170 -18.11 15.00 -18.99
C GLU A 170 -16.66 14.81 -19.43
N ARG A 171 -16.05 13.68 -19.08
CA ARG A 171 -14.65 13.35 -19.37
C ARG A 171 -14.55 11.89 -19.79
N ALA A 172 -13.88 11.65 -20.91
CA ALA A 172 -13.62 10.30 -21.39
C ALA A 172 -13.05 9.41 -20.28
N THR A 173 -13.67 8.23 -20.11
CA THR A 173 -13.20 7.24 -19.14
C THR A 173 -11.99 6.50 -19.71
N PRO A 174 -11.02 6.09 -18.87
CA PRO A 174 -9.93 5.23 -19.29
C PRO A 174 -10.36 3.76 -19.42
N ARG A 175 -11.67 3.48 -19.39
CA ARG A 175 -12.22 2.12 -19.32
C ARG A 175 -11.69 1.26 -20.46
N LEU A 176 -11.19 0.08 -20.12
CA LEU A 176 -10.80 -0.95 -21.07
C LEU A 176 -11.79 -2.11 -20.96
N GLU A 177 -12.46 -2.42 -22.06
CA GLU A 177 -13.44 -3.51 -22.10
C GLU A 177 -12.77 -4.85 -21.75
N GLY A 178 -13.38 -5.61 -20.83
CA GLY A 178 -12.87 -6.89 -20.36
C GLY A 178 -11.74 -6.82 -19.32
N LEU A 179 -11.19 -5.64 -19.04
CA LEU A 179 -10.23 -5.47 -17.95
C LEU A 179 -10.97 -5.37 -16.60
N ALA A 180 -10.56 -6.19 -15.65
CA ALA A 180 -11.20 -6.30 -14.34
C ALA A 180 -10.16 -6.19 -13.21
N GLU A 181 -10.67 -5.98 -12.00
CA GLU A 181 -9.89 -6.11 -10.78
C GLU A 181 -9.37 -7.53 -10.57
N THR A 182 -8.24 -7.66 -9.87
CA THR A 182 -7.76 -8.93 -9.33
C THR A 182 -7.93 -8.91 -7.83
N VAL A 183 -8.66 -9.89 -7.29
CA VAL A 183 -8.86 -10.06 -5.84
C VAL A 183 -8.02 -11.24 -5.37
N THR A 184 -7.11 -11.00 -4.44
CA THR A 184 -6.19 -12.00 -3.88
C THR A 184 -6.32 -12.02 -2.37
N LYS A 185 -6.61 -13.18 -1.77
CA LYS A 185 -6.52 -13.34 -0.32
C LYS A 185 -5.10 -13.72 0.04
N MET A 186 -4.51 -13.05 1.04
CA MET A 186 -3.14 -13.36 1.45
C MET A 186 -3.00 -14.80 1.92
N ASP A 187 -4.05 -15.39 2.50
CA ASP A 187 -4.05 -16.80 2.94
C ASP A 187 -3.92 -17.80 1.80
N ASP A 188 -4.26 -17.42 0.57
CA ASP A 188 -4.10 -18.26 -0.61
C ASP A 188 -2.65 -18.23 -1.15
N LEU A 189 -1.82 -17.32 -0.65
CA LEU A 189 -0.42 -17.19 -1.01
C LEU A 189 0.49 -17.83 0.05
N VAL A 190 1.61 -18.38 -0.41
CA VAL A 190 2.64 -18.98 0.45
C VAL A 190 3.74 -17.97 0.73
N PHE A 191 4.15 -17.88 1.98
CA PHE A 191 5.31 -17.08 2.36
C PHE A 191 6.60 -17.66 1.78
N THR A 192 7.44 -16.79 1.23
CA THR A 192 8.80 -17.10 0.79
C THR A 192 9.78 -16.41 1.73
N GLU A 193 10.74 -17.16 2.30
CA GLU A 193 11.81 -16.56 3.10
C GLU A 193 12.81 -15.83 2.20
N VAL A 194 13.07 -14.56 2.51
CA VAL A 194 13.95 -13.69 1.72
C VAL A 194 15.16 -13.18 2.49
N ARG A 195 15.19 -13.32 3.81
CA ARG A 195 16.35 -12.94 4.63
C ARG A 195 16.41 -13.77 5.89
N ARG A 196 17.61 -14.02 6.40
CA ARG A 196 17.83 -14.73 7.66
C ARG A 196 18.93 -14.09 8.50
N GLN A 197 18.77 -14.17 9.81
CA GLN A 197 19.83 -13.86 10.77
C GLN A 197 19.72 -14.79 11.98
N ARG A 198 20.79 -14.86 12.77
CA ARG A 198 20.77 -15.47 14.11
C ARG A 198 20.79 -14.37 15.16
N ASN A 199 19.80 -14.36 16.05
CA ASN A 199 19.72 -13.44 17.17
C ASN A 199 20.68 -13.83 18.29
N ALA A 200 20.92 -12.93 19.25
CA ALA A 200 21.83 -13.15 20.38
C ALA A 200 21.45 -14.34 21.28
N ASP A 201 20.15 -14.67 21.35
CA ASP A 201 19.63 -15.83 22.09
C ASP A 201 19.77 -17.16 21.30
N GLY A 202 20.35 -17.11 20.10
CA GLY A 202 20.56 -18.24 19.21
C GLY A 202 19.40 -18.57 18.28
N THR A 203 18.24 -17.92 18.44
CA THR A 203 17.08 -18.08 17.54
C THR A 203 17.40 -17.60 16.13
N VAL A 204 16.70 -18.16 15.14
CA VAL A 204 16.81 -17.70 13.75
C VAL A 204 15.62 -16.80 13.45
N ALA A 205 15.90 -15.53 13.17
CA ALA A 205 14.93 -14.56 12.71
C ALA A 205 14.95 -14.51 11.17
N VAL A 206 13.78 -14.35 10.57
CA VAL A 206 13.61 -14.32 9.11
C VAL A 206 12.72 -13.18 8.68
N THR A 207 12.95 -12.71 7.45
CA THR A 207 11.97 -11.93 6.68
C THR A 207 11.28 -12.87 5.69
N ARG A 208 9.96 -12.79 5.59
CA ARG A 208 9.13 -13.56 4.65
C ARG A 208 8.22 -12.65 3.86
N GLU A 209 7.98 -12.98 2.60
CA GLU A 209 7.16 -12.18 1.70
C GLU A 209 6.12 -13.03 0.96
N LYS A 210 4.95 -12.44 0.69
CA LYS A 210 3.97 -12.88 -0.30
C LYS A 210 3.81 -11.76 -1.33
N TRP A 211 3.71 -12.09 -2.61
CA TRP A 211 3.62 -11.08 -3.69
C TRP A 211 2.29 -11.17 -4.44
N PRO A 212 1.21 -10.49 -3.98
CA PRO A 212 -0.04 -10.42 -4.74
C PRO A 212 0.11 -9.69 -6.09
N ILE A 213 1.14 -8.84 -6.24
CA ILE A 213 1.56 -8.30 -7.53
C ILE A 213 3.07 -8.42 -7.63
N LEU A 214 3.53 -9.08 -8.71
CA LEU A 214 4.96 -9.23 -9.03
C LEU A 214 5.16 -8.87 -10.50
N GLN A 215 5.47 -7.61 -10.77
CA GLN A 215 5.76 -7.08 -12.10
C GLN A 215 7.06 -6.25 -12.07
N PRO A 216 7.76 -6.09 -13.20
CA PRO A 216 9.03 -5.34 -13.23
C PRO A 216 8.92 -3.88 -12.79
N ASP A 217 7.77 -3.25 -12.99
CA ASP A 217 7.50 -1.84 -12.74
C ASP A 217 6.39 -1.59 -11.71
N PHE A 218 5.86 -2.64 -11.08
CA PHE A 218 4.86 -2.53 -10.03
C PHE A 218 4.88 -3.78 -9.14
N LEU A 219 5.11 -3.58 -7.85
CA LEU A 219 5.15 -4.66 -6.88
C LEU A 219 4.30 -4.32 -5.66
N SER A 220 3.56 -5.31 -5.17
CA SER A 220 2.93 -5.29 -3.85
C SER A 220 3.41 -6.52 -3.10
N ALA A 221 3.94 -6.33 -1.90
CA ALA A 221 4.45 -7.39 -1.04
C ALA A 221 3.81 -7.31 0.35
N TYR A 222 3.40 -8.46 0.87
CA TYR A 222 2.95 -8.64 2.24
C TYR A 222 4.08 -9.29 3.02
N VAL A 223 4.67 -8.53 3.95
CA VAL A 223 6.01 -8.78 4.49
C VAL A 223 5.95 -9.03 5.99
N GLU A 224 6.48 -10.15 6.44
CA GLU A 224 6.58 -10.53 7.85
C GLU A 224 8.03 -10.52 8.31
N PHE A 225 8.32 -9.77 9.37
CA PHE A 225 9.60 -9.79 10.08
C PHE A 225 9.45 -10.54 11.39
N SER A 226 10.31 -11.53 11.62
CA SER A 226 10.44 -12.17 12.93
C SER A 226 10.85 -11.16 14.02
N PRO A 227 10.57 -11.45 15.31
CA PRO A 227 11.08 -10.68 16.43
C PRO A 227 12.59 -10.41 16.35
N GLY A 228 12.97 -9.14 16.54
CA GLY A 228 14.37 -8.71 16.52
C GLY A 228 15.06 -8.77 15.16
N MET A 229 14.34 -9.04 14.07
CA MET A 229 14.88 -9.01 12.71
C MET A 229 15.48 -7.64 12.40
N ILE A 230 16.72 -7.61 11.88
CA ILE A 230 17.41 -6.39 11.49
C ILE A 230 17.58 -6.38 9.98
N VAL A 231 17.04 -5.34 9.33
CA VAL A 231 17.27 -5.05 7.92
C VAL A 231 18.08 -3.76 7.83
N ARG A 232 19.06 -3.74 6.93
CA ARG A 232 19.88 -2.56 6.68
C ARG A 232 19.06 -1.33 6.31
N GLN A 233 19.69 -0.16 6.42
CA GLN A 233 19.17 1.04 5.78
C GLN A 233 19.10 0.80 4.26
N HIS A 234 17.97 1.15 3.64
CA HIS A 234 17.79 1.00 2.20
C HIS A 234 16.71 1.93 1.64
N GLY A 235 16.78 2.13 0.33
CA GLY A 235 15.71 2.68 -0.49
C GLY A 235 15.42 1.75 -1.68
N HIS A 236 14.51 2.18 -2.56
CA HIS A 236 14.14 1.45 -3.78
C HIS A 236 14.39 2.28 -5.04
N LEU A 237 14.47 1.62 -6.20
CA LEU A 237 14.60 2.27 -7.50
C LEU A 237 13.25 2.76 -8.08
N GLY A 238 12.22 2.84 -7.22
CA GLY A 238 10.89 3.33 -7.51
C GLY A 238 10.31 4.05 -6.30
N HIS A 239 9.10 4.60 -6.45
CA HIS A 239 8.36 5.21 -5.36
C HIS A 239 7.81 4.11 -4.44
N HIS A 240 8.26 4.07 -3.18
CA HIS A 240 8.00 2.96 -2.27
C HIS A 240 7.19 3.40 -1.06
N LEU A 241 6.22 2.58 -0.66
CA LEU A 241 5.27 2.83 0.40
C LEU A 241 5.25 1.64 1.35
N VAL A 242 5.12 1.90 2.64
CA VAL A 242 4.98 0.88 3.67
C VAL A 242 3.81 1.24 4.59
N PHE A 243 2.94 0.27 4.86
CA PHE A 243 1.95 0.37 5.93
C PHE A 243 2.15 -0.74 6.95
N LEU A 244 2.34 -0.38 8.20
CA LEU A 244 2.50 -1.33 9.30
C LEU A 244 1.13 -1.85 9.71
N ILE A 245 0.89 -3.14 9.52
CA ILE A 245 -0.39 -3.80 9.82
C ILE A 245 -0.42 -4.31 11.25
N ALA A 246 0.66 -4.93 11.72
CA ALA A 246 0.75 -5.51 13.06
C ALA A 246 2.16 -5.42 13.63
N GLY A 247 2.27 -5.48 14.97
CA GLY A 247 3.54 -5.35 15.68
C GLY A 247 4.10 -3.94 15.58
N GLY A 248 5.42 -3.83 15.43
CA GLY A 248 6.10 -2.56 15.21
C GLY A 248 7.59 -2.74 14.97
N ALA A 249 8.22 -1.71 14.41
CA ALA A 249 9.65 -1.71 14.14
C ALA A 249 10.25 -0.32 14.36
N TRP A 250 11.53 -0.30 14.71
CA TRP A 250 12.34 0.92 14.65
C TRP A 250 12.81 1.15 13.22
N PHE A 251 12.69 2.38 12.74
CA PHE A 251 13.29 2.85 11.49
C PHE A 251 14.34 3.89 11.87
N GLY A 252 15.60 3.46 11.98
CA GLY A 252 16.63 4.28 12.62
C GLY A 252 16.33 4.44 14.11
N ASP A 253 16.07 5.67 14.54
CA ASP A 253 15.72 6.02 15.93
C ASP A 253 14.22 6.22 16.16
N ARG A 254 13.39 6.03 15.13
CA ARG A 254 11.93 6.21 15.22
C ARG A 254 11.21 4.88 15.39
N TRP A 255 10.51 4.70 16.51
CA TRP A 255 9.56 3.60 16.67
C TRP A 255 8.31 3.84 15.82
N CYS A 256 7.91 2.84 15.05
CA CYS A 256 6.72 2.84 14.20
C CYS A 256 5.87 1.62 14.58
N PRO A 257 4.71 1.80 15.24
CA PRO A 257 3.76 0.71 15.52
C PRO A 257 2.81 0.46 14.33
N ALA A 258 2.00 -0.60 14.44
CA ALA A 258 0.83 -0.81 13.57
C ALA A 258 -0.02 0.46 13.41
N GLY A 259 -0.44 0.74 12.18
CA GLY A 259 -1.09 2.01 11.81
C GLY A 259 -0.12 3.09 11.31
N THR A 260 1.20 2.81 11.29
CA THR A 260 2.16 3.73 10.68
C THR A 260 2.20 3.56 9.17
N HIS A 261 1.98 4.66 8.45
CA HIS A 261 2.20 4.84 7.03
C HIS A 261 3.57 5.50 6.78
N ILE A 262 4.34 4.97 5.83
CA ILE A 262 5.65 5.50 5.45
C ILE A 262 5.70 5.67 3.93
N GLU A 263 6.14 6.84 3.47
CA GLU A 263 6.46 7.10 2.05
C GLU A 263 7.95 7.31 1.87
N LEU A 264 8.48 6.65 0.85
CA LEU A 264 9.84 6.77 0.36
C LEU A 264 9.76 7.22 -1.09
N PRO A 265 9.81 8.55 -1.33
CA PRO A 265 10.01 9.07 -2.67
C PRO A 265 11.29 8.47 -3.27
N PHE A 266 11.38 8.47 -4.61
CA PHE A 266 12.61 8.02 -5.27
C PHE A 266 13.82 8.79 -4.73
N GLY A 267 14.83 8.04 -4.28
CA GLY A 267 16.06 8.57 -3.70
C GLY A 267 16.07 8.73 -2.18
N ALA A 268 14.94 8.53 -1.50
CA ALA A 268 14.90 8.37 -0.04
C ALA A 268 15.37 6.98 0.39
N ALA A 269 15.94 6.90 1.59
CA ALA A 269 16.18 5.66 2.32
C ALA A 269 15.61 5.75 3.74
N PHE A 270 15.34 4.60 4.37
CA PHE A 270 15.01 4.53 5.79
C PHE A 270 15.80 3.44 6.51
N GLY A 271 15.76 3.47 7.83
CA GLY A 271 16.38 2.44 8.66
C GLY A 271 17.77 2.79 9.19
N PRO A 272 18.58 1.80 9.62
CA PRO A 272 18.27 0.37 9.67
C PRO A 272 16.93 0.06 10.35
N ILE A 273 16.24 -0.96 9.88
CA ILE A 273 14.97 -1.42 10.44
C ILE A 273 15.26 -2.49 11.50
N ILE A 274 14.66 -2.35 12.68
CA ILE A 274 14.74 -3.35 13.75
C ILE A 274 13.32 -3.71 14.20
N ALA A 275 12.88 -4.94 13.91
CA ALA A 275 11.56 -5.42 14.34
C ALA A 275 11.48 -5.51 15.88
N GLY A 276 10.34 -5.15 16.43
CA GLY A 276 10.06 -5.24 17.86
C GLY A 276 10.00 -6.67 18.39
N ALA A 277 9.70 -6.80 19.68
CA ALA A 277 9.65 -8.09 20.37
C ALA A 277 8.57 -9.05 19.84
N ASP A 278 7.51 -8.51 19.24
CA ASP A 278 6.43 -9.29 18.63
C ASP A 278 6.63 -9.51 17.11
N GLY A 279 7.76 -9.03 16.56
CA GLY A 279 7.96 -8.93 15.12
C GLY A 279 7.18 -7.75 14.52
N ALA A 280 7.06 -7.76 13.19
CA ALA A 280 6.29 -6.76 12.47
C ALA A 280 5.71 -7.35 11.18
N LEU A 281 4.56 -6.83 10.77
CA LEU A 281 3.86 -7.20 9.55
C LEU A 281 3.56 -5.92 8.75
N PHE A 282 3.94 -5.92 7.49
CA PHE A 282 3.82 -4.77 6.59
C PHE A 282 3.07 -5.13 5.32
N LEU A 283 2.42 -4.15 4.73
CA LEU A 283 2.17 -4.13 3.29
C LEU A 283 3.11 -3.11 2.66
N GLU A 284 3.87 -3.54 1.66
CA GLU A 284 4.81 -2.73 0.91
C GLU A 284 4.36 -2.63 -0.54
N ILE A 285 4.36 -1.42 -1.11
CA ILE A 285 4.08 -1.22 -2.54
C ILE A 285 5.21 -0.40 -3.14
N THR A 286 5.71 -0.83 -4.29
CA THR A 286 6.62 -0.04 -5.11
C THR A 286 6.00 0.23 -6.47
N ASN A 287 5.87 1.51 -6.81
CA ASN A 287 5.55 1.98 -8.15
C ASN A 287 6.83 2.34 -8.89
N GLY A 288 7.17 1.54 -9.90
CA GLY A 288 8.48 1.50 -10.53
C GLY A 288 9.30 0.28 -10.13
N ASP A 289 10.62 0.38 -10.27
CA ASP A 289 11.54 -0.72 -10.00
C ASP A 289 11.68 -0.99 -8.50
N PHE A 290 11.19 -2.15 -8.04
CA PHE A 290 11.20 -2.52 -6.63
C PHE A 290 12.57 -2.98 -6.11
N ARG A 291 13.59 -3.13 -6.96
CA ARG A 291 14.91 -3.56 -6.49
C ARG A 291 15.46 -2.53 -5.49
N SER A 292 15.85 -3.03 -4.33
CA SER A 292 16.39 -2.20 -3.25
C SER A 292 17.86 -1.87 -3.45
N TRP A 293 18.31 -0.78 -2.85
CA TRP A 293 19.72 -0.42 -2.68
C TRP A 293 19.97 -0.06 -1.21
N GLY A 294 21.11 -0.45 -0.65
CA GLY A 294 21.53 -0.01 0.67
C GLY A 294 22.58 1.09 0.60
N ASP A 295 22.70 1.88 1.64
CA ASP A 295 23.81 2.80 1.89
C ASP A 295 24.23 2.71 3.36
N GLN A 296 25.33 3.38 3.74
CA GLN A 296 25.81 3.45 5.13
C GLN A 296 25.95 2.06 5.80
N PRO A 297 26.75 1.13 5.23
CA PRO A 297 26.92 -0.22 5.77
C PRO A 297 27.36 -0.24 7.23
N GLU A 298 28.12 0.77 7.68
CA GLU A 298 28.56 0.95 9.06
C GLU A 298 27.39 1.07 10.05
N ARG A 299 26.23 1.63 9.64
CA ARG A 299 25.03 1.69 10.49
C ARG A 299 24.41 0.32 10.68
N TYR A 300 24.40 -0.49 9.62
CA TYR A 300 23.94 -1.88 9.72
C TYR A 300 24.88 -2.70 10.60
N GLU A 301 26.20 -2.57 10.42
CA GLU A 301 27.22 -3.23 11.24
C GLU A 301 27.10 -2.86 12.72
N ALA A 302 26.88 -1.58 13.02
CA ALA A 302 26.65 -1.11 14.38
C ALA A 302 25.36 -1.71 14.98
N ALA A 303 24.27 -1.75 14.21
CA ALA A 303 23.00 -2.31 14.66
C ALA A 303 23.09 -3.80 14.97
N ILE A 304 23.73 -4.60 14.10
CA ILE A 304 23.90 -6.04 14.36
C ILE A 304 24.83 -6.29 15.54
N ALA A 305 25.91 -5.52 15.68
CA ALA A 305 26.85 -5.67 16.80
C ALA A 305 26.19 -5.31 18.15
N ALA A 306 25.43 -4.22 18.19
CA ALA A 306 24.71 -3.78 19.39
C ALA A 306 23.67 -4.81 19.87
N ASN A 307 23.08 -5.56 18.93
CA ASN A 307 22.05 -6.57 19.22
C ASN A 307 22.59 -8.00 19.27
N GLY A 308 23.91 -8.21 19.16
CA GLY A 308 24.53 -9.53 19.14
C GLY A 308 24.04 -10.43 18.01
N VAL A 309 23.64 -9.84 16.88
CA VAL A 309 23.08 -10.54 15.71
C VAL A 309 24.20 -11.00 14.79
N THR A 310 24.07 -12.22 14.28
CA THR A 310 24.93 -12.76 13.22
C THR A 310 24.12 -12.89 11.92
N PRO A 311 24.45 -12.14 10.85
CA PRO A 311 23.81 -12.31 9.55
C PRO A 311 24.00 -13.75 9.02
N LEU A 312 22.97 -14.30 8.37
CA LEU A 312 23.05 -15.59 7.68
C LEU A 312 22.91 -15.35 6.16
N PRO A 313 23.34 -16.30 5.30
CA PRO A 313 23.12 -16.17 3.87
C PRO A 313 21.64 -16.03 3.53
N ASP A 314 21.33 -15.09 2.62
CA ASP A 314 19.98 -14.91 2.11
C ASP A 314 19.55 -16.17 1.34
N PRO A 315 18.33 -16.68 1.57
CA PRO A 315 17.80 -17.80 0.78
C PRO A 315 17.73 -17.42 -0.71
N PRO A 316 17.91 -18.41 -1.62
CA PRO A 316 17.66 -18.18 -3.04
C PRO A 316 16.18 -17.83 -3.25
N ILE A 317 15.93 -16.89 -4.15
CA ILE A 317 14.60 -16.49 -4.58
C ILE A 317 14.49 -16.64 -6.09
N ASP A 318 13.35 -17.11 -6.56
CA ASP A 318 13.02 -17.21 -7.98
C ASP A 318 11.79 -16.36 -8.24
N LEU A 319 12.02 -15.18 -8.83
CA LEU A 319 10.99 -14.22 -9.22
C LEU A 319 10.84 -14.14 -10.75
N GLY A 320 11.44 -15.08 -11.48
CA GLY A 320 11.47 -15.12 -12.95
C GLY A 320 12.75 -14.55 -13.58
N GLU A 321 12.96 -14.86 -14.86
CA GLU A 321 14.20 -14.55 -15.60
C GLU A 321 14.53 -13.05 -15.72
N TRP A 322 13.53 -12.19 -15.56
CA TRP A 322 13.70 -10.73 -15.64
C TRP A 322 14.28 -10.14 -14.35
N PHE A 323 14.24 -10.88 -13.23
CA PHE A 323 14.66 -10.39 -11.93
C PHE A 323 16.16 -10.57 -11.71
N VAL A 324 16.81 -9.51 -11.23
CA VAL A 324 18.20 -9.53 -10.77
C VAL A 324 18.21 -9.23 -9.28
N ASP A 325 18.71 -10.17 -8.49
CA ASP A 325 18.78 -10.03 -7.03
C ASP A 325 19.78 -8.93 -6.62
N LYS A 326 19.24 -7.83 -6.09
CA LYS A 326 20.02 -6.69 -5.56
C LYS A 326 19.91 -6.56 -4.03
N ARG A 327 19.42 -7.58 -3.31
CA ARG A 327 19.29 -7.55 -1.84
C ARG A 327 20.62 -7.39 -1.08
N GLY A 328 21.75 -7.64 -1.75
CA GLY A 328 23.10 -7.42 -1.23
C GLY A 328 23.78 -6.15 -1.77
N TYR A 329 23.14 -5.40 -2.66
CA TYR A 329 23.73 -4.22 -3.29
C TYR A 329 23.87 -3.07 -2.30
N TRP A 330 25.05 -2.47 -2.25
CA TRP A 330 25.36 -1.24 -1.52
C TRP A 330 25.73 -0.17 -2.55
N ALA A 331 24.94 0.90 -2.61
CA ALA A 331 25.28 2.06 -3.38
C ALA A 331 26.47 2.77 -2.71
N SER A 332 27.48 3.11 -3.50
CA SER A 332 28.57 4.00 -3.09
C SER A 332 28.55 5.25 -3.96
N GLU A 333 29.06 6.37 -3.45
CA GLU A 333 29.19 7.61 -4.23
C GLU A 333 29.94 7.41 -5.57
N ASP A 334 30.84 6.42 -5.62
CA ASP A 334 31.73 6.13 -6.76
C ASP A 334 31.32 4.92 -7.64
N GLN A 335 30.16 4.27 -7.41
CA GLN A 335 29.76 3.10 -8.21
C GLN A 335 28.45 3.33 -8.95
N PRO A 336 28.40 2.98 -10.25
CA PRO A 336 27.19 3.14 -11.04
C PRO A 336 26.07 2.26 -10.50
N ALA A 337 24.83 2.74 -10.63
CA ALA A 337 23.67 1.89 -10.43
C ALA A 337 23.76 0.72 -11.42
N PRO A 338 23.77 -0.55 -10.97
CA PRO A 338 23.76 -1.68 -11.89
C PRO A 338 22.50 -1.58 -12.76
N SER A 339 22.65 -1.84 -14.06
CA SER A 339 21.52 -1.84 -15.02
C SER A 339 20.40 -2.82 -14.64
#